data_AF-A0A951MJ28-F1
#
_entry.id   AF-A0A951MJ28-F1
#
_cell.length_a   1.000
_cell.length_b   1.000
_cell.length_c   1.000
_cell.angle_alpha   90.00
_cell.angle_beta   90.00
_cell.angle_gamma   90.00
#
_symmetry.space_group_name_H-M   'P 1'
#
loop_
_entity.id
_entity.type
_entity.pdbx_description
1 polymer ?
#
loop_
_entity_poly.entity_id
_entity_poly.type
_entity_poly.pdbx_seq_one_letter_code
_entity_poly.pdbx_strand_id
1 'polypeptide(L)'
;MTSDDRLDPIDRALAELVSRPADATELLTLEQLAERTGVSIVLLEAIEREGFLAPVGQGADRRYTSADVATVEAGLALLDAGLPLGELLDLARRFDEAARGVADRAVDLFVRFVRDPVHGTAASREEATARLVAAFEEMLPAAGTVVAHHFRRLLLDRARARVEDTSP
;
A
#
# COMPACT_ATOMS: atom_id res chain seq x y z
N MET A 1 4.66 6.79 29.85
CA MET A 1 5.50 7.64 28.97
C MET A 1 5.74 6.85 27.69
N THR A 2 4.77 6.89 26.79
CA THR A 2 4.77 6.15 25.50
C THR A 2 5.67 6.89 24.51
N SER A 3 6.31 6.16 23.59
CA SER A 3 7.30 6.68 22.62
C SER A 3 6.82 7.87 21.75
N ASP A 4 5.51 8.14 21.75
CA ASP A 4 4.80 9.20 21.03
C ASP A 4 5.04 10.63 21.61
N ASP A 5 5.44 10.73 22.88
CA ASP A 5 5.64 12.02 23.57
C ASP A 5 6.96 12.73 23.18
N ARG A 6 7.74 12.16 22.25
CA ARG A 6 9.04 12.68 21.79
C ARG A 6 9.06 13.21 20.36
N LEU A 7 7.98 13.04 19.61
CA LEU A 7 7.89 13.54 18.23
C LEU A 7 7.60 15.04 18.21
N ASP A 8 8.23 15.77 17.29
CA ASP A 8 7.82 17.15 16.99
C ASP A 8 6.33 17.14 16.58
N PRO A 9 5.51 18.13 16.98
CA PRO A 9 4.08 18.10 16.65
C PRO A 9 3.74 18.00 15.16
N ILE A 10 4.63 18.42 14.26
CA ILE A 10 4.47 18.21 12.81
C ILE A 10 4.63 16.72 12.47
N ASP A 11 5.67 16.06 13.01
CA ASP A 11 5.89 14.62 12.85
C ASP A 11 4.74 13.81 13.48
N ARG A 12 4.13 14.30 14.57
CA ARG A 12 2.91 13.69 15.13
C ARG A 12 1.72 13.80 14.19
N ALA A 13 1.48 14.97 13.60
CA ALA A 13 0.38 15.16 12.65
C ALA A 13 0.57 14.28 11.39
N LEU A 14 1.82 14.14 10.93
CA LEU A 14 2.17 13.19 9.88
C LEU A 14 1.96 11.74 10.31
N ALA A 15 2.37 11.36 11.51
CA ALA A 15 2.15 10.01 12.04
C ALA A 15 0.65 9.68 12.15
N GLU A 16 -0.18 10.63 12.60
CA GLU A 16 -1.63 10.49 12.60
C GLU A 16 -2.21 10.33 11.19
N LEU A 17 -1.70 11.09 10.21
CA LEU A 17 -2.13 10.99 8.82
C LEU A 17 -1.77 9.62 8.21
N VAL A 18 -0.54 9.15 8.39
CA VAL A 18 -0.07 7.86 7.87
C VAL A 18 -0.75 6.68 8.59
N SER A 19 -1.18 6.88 9.84
CA SER A 19 -1.95 5.89 10.59
C SER A 19 -3.43 5.86 10.19
N ARG A 20 -3.92 6.86 9.46
CA ARG A 20 -5.24 6.80 8.84
C ARG A 20 -5.11 6.06 7.51
N PRO A 21 -6.00 5.10 7.23
CA PRO A 21 -6.02 4.49 5.92
C PRO A 21 -6.39 5.57 4.90
N ALA A 22 -5.48 5.85 3.97
CA ALA A 22 -5.76 6.68 2.82
C ALA A 22 -6.98 6.09 2.09
N ASP A 23 -7.99 6.92 1.83
CA ASP A 23 -9.20 6.56 1.08
C ASP A 23 -10.17 5.54 1.71
N ALA A 24 -10.01 5.16 2.98
CA ALA A 24 -10.99 4.28 3.64
C ALA A 24 -12.25 5.04 4.04
N THR A 25 -13.29 4.93 3.22
CA THR A 25 -14.65 5.33 3.59
C THR A 25 -15.22 4.43 4.71
N GLU A 26 -14.66 3.23 4.86
CA GLU A 26 -15.11 2.23 5.82
C GLU A 26 -13.93 1.39 6.31
N LEU A 27 -13.97 1.03 7.60
CA LEU A 27 -13.02 0.14 8.26
C LEU A 27 -13.70 -1.17 8.62
N LEU A 28 -13.14 -2.28 8.14
CA LEU A 28 -13.70 -3.63 8.27
C LEU A 28 -12.89 -4.46 9.28
N THR A 29 -13.56 -5.30 10.05
CA THR A 29 -12.89 -6.40 10.77
C THR A 29 -12.52 -7.52 9.79
N LEU A 30 -11.72 -8.49 10.26
CA LEU A 30 -11.38 -9.66 9.44
C LEU A 30 -12.63 -10.47 9.05
N GLU A 31 -13.59 -10.58 9.96
CA GLU A 31 -14.86 -11.27 9.73
C GLU A 31 -15.69 -10.56 8.66
N GLN A 32 -15.75 -9.23 8.70
CA GLN A 32 -16.45 -8.44 7.68
C GLN A 32 -15.76 -8.53 6.31
N LEU A 33 -14.43 -8.55 6.27
CA LEU A 33 -13.67 -8.78 5.04
C LEU A 33 -13.96 -10.18 4.46
N ALA A 34 -13.98 -11.20 5.31
CA ALA A 34 -14.33 -12.57 4.93
C ALA A 34 -15.76 -12.67 4.37
N GLU A 35 -16.73 -12.02 5.03
CA GLU A 35 -18.12 -11.98 4.58
C GLU A 35 -18.25 -11.30 3.22
N ARG A 36 -17.58 -10.16 3.02
CA ARG A 36 -17.65 -9.41 1.75
C ARG A 36 -17.01 -10.14 0.58
N THR A 37 -15.87 -10.75 0.81
CA THR A 37 -15.08 -11.38 -0.26
C THR A 37 -15.47 -12.84 -0.48
N GLY A 38 -16.23 -13.45 0.44
CA GLY A 38 -16.53 -14.88 0.45
C GLY A 38 -15.31 -15.76 0.75
N VAL A 39 -14.18 -15.18 1.14
CA VAL A 39 -12.94 -15.88 1.44
C VAL A 39 -12.91 -16.31 2.90
N SER A 40 -12.40 -17.51 3.18
CA SER A 40 -12.27 -17.98 4.55
C SER A 40 -11.26 -17.14 5.35
N ILE A 41 -11.54 -16.95 6.64
CA ILE A 41 -10.65 -16.23 7.58
C ILE A 41 -9.23 -16.78 7.53
N VAL A 42 -9.07 -18.12 7.53
CA VAL A 42 -7.77 -18.80 7.49
C VAL A 42 -6.96 -18.42 6.24
N LEU A 43 -7.62 -18.29 5.08
CA LEU A 43 -6.95 -17.89 3.85
C LEU A 43 -6.60 -16.40 3.87
N LEU A 44 -7.47 -15.53 4.38
CA LEU A 44 -7.15 -14.11 4.54
C LEU A 44 -5.95 -13.89 5.49
N GLU A 45 -5.86 -14.65 6.59
CA GLU A 45 -4.69 -14.62 7.49
C GLU A 45 -3.42 -15.12 6.80
N ALA A 46 -3.54 -16.05 5.85
CA ALA A 46 -2.40 -16.47 5.05
C ALA A 46 -1.96 -15.36 4.09
N ILE A 47 -2.90 -14.71 3.39
CA ILE A 47 -2.62 -13.60 2.48
C ILE A 47 -2.00 -12.41 3.22
N GLU A 48 -2.49 -12.08 4.41
CA GLU A 48 -1.91 -11.04 5.29
C GLU A 48 -0.47 -11.37 5.69
N ARG A 49 -0.18 -12.62 6.04
CA ARG A 49 1.18 -13.05 6.42
C ARG A 49 2.19 -12.89 5.29
N GLU A 50 1.76 -13.10 4.05
CA GLU A 50 2.59 -12.91 2.86
C GLU A 50 2.71 -11.42 2.46
N GLY A 51 2.12 -10.49 3.23
CA GLY A 51 2.23 -9.04 3.02
C GLY A 51 1.26 -8.48 1.99
N PHE A 52 0.28 -9.25 1.54
CA PHE A 52 -0.66 -8.82 0.48
C PHE A 52 -1.90 -8.12 1.00
N LEU A 53 -2.22 -8.32 2.28
CA LEU A 53 -3.17 -7.47 3.00
C LEU A 53 -2.39 -6.63 4.00
N ALA A 54 -2.72 -5.34 4.05
CA ALA A 54 -2.03 -4.37 4.89
C ALA A 54 -3.03 -3.73 5.85
N PRO A 55 -3.44 -4.46 6.91
CA PRO A 55 -4.40 -3.91 7.85
C PRO A 55 -3.82 -2.68 8.56
N VAL A 56 -4.69 -1.72 8.83
CA VAL A 56 -4.38 -0.59 9.70
C VAL A 56 -4.53 -1.03 11.15
N GLY A 57 -3.56 -0.66 12.00
CA GLY A 57 -3.50 -1.09 13.40
C GLY A 57 -2.86 -2.47 13.59
N GLN A 58 -2.94 -3.02 14.79
CA GLN A 58 -2.31 -4.30 15.15
C GLN A 58 -3.20 -5.13 16.08
N GLY A 59 -3.00 -6.45 16.07
CA GLY A 59 -3.69 -7.37 16.96
C GLY A 59 -5.21 -7.33 16.78
N ALA A 60 -5.95 -7.19 17.89
CA ALA A 60 -7.42 -7.15 17.88
C ALA A 60 -8.00 -5.88 17.24
N ASP A 61 -7.22 -4.79 17.17
CA ASP A 61 -7.64 -3.52 16.60
C ASP A 61 -7.32 -3.39 15.11
N ARG A 62 -6.78 -4.45 14.48
CA ARG A 62 -6.51 -4.46 13.05
C ARG A 62 -7.79 -4.24 12.25
N ARG A 63 -7.75 -3.35 11.26
CA ARG A 63 -8.87 -3.02 10.36
C ARG A 63 -8.43 -3.04 8.92
N TYR A 64 -9.34 -3.46 8.05
CA TYR A 64 -9.15 -3.54 6.60
C TYR A 64 -9.97 -2.46 5.91
N THR A 65 -9.55 -2.10 4.71
CA THR A 65 -10.11 -1.03 3.90
C THR A 65 -10.86 -1.59 2.70
N SER A 66 -11.54 -0.72 1.96
CA SER A 66 -12.08 -1.07 0.63
C SER A 66 -10.98 -1.46 -0.36
N ALA A 67 -9.75 -0.96 -0.21
CA ALA A 67 -8.62 -1.35 -1.04
C ALA A 67 -8.18 -2.79 -0.78
N ASP A 68 -8.26 -3.26 0.47
CA ASP A 68 -8.03 -4.66 0.83
C ASP A 68 -9.07 -5.58 0.18
N VAL A 69 -10.35 -5.19 0.19
CA VAL A 69 -11.43 -5.91 -0.51
C VAL A 69 -11.10 -6.04 -2.01
N ALA A 70 -10.81 -4.92 -2.67
CA ALA A 70 -10.47 -4.91 -4.09
C ALA A 70 -9.22 -5.75 -4.41
N THR A 71 -8.25 -5.80 -3.50
CA THR A 71 -7.05 -6.63 -3.62
C THR A 71 -7.39 -8.12 -3.58
N VAL A 72 -8.24 -8.54 -2.63
CA VAL A 72 -8.71 -9.93 -2.55
C VAL A 72 -9.50 -10.31 -3.80
N GLU A 73 -10.44 -9.47 -4.24
CA GLU A 73 -11.24 -9.71 -5.45
C GLU A 73 -10.39 -9.83 -6.71
N ALA A 74 -9.35 -9.00 -6.85
CA ALA A 74 -8.39 -9.11 -7.95
C ALA A 74 -7.62 -10.44 -7.90
N GLY A 75 -7.21 -10.88 -6.72
CA GLY A 75 -6.59 -12.20 -6.52
C GLY A 75 -7.51 -13.35 -6.92
N LEU A 76 -8.79 -13.29 -6.52
CA LEU A 76 -9.81 -14.28 -6.91
C LEU A 76 -9.99 -14.33 -8.43
N ALA A 77 -10.04 -13.18 -9.10
CA ALA A 77 -10.14 -13.14 -10.56
C ALA A 77 -8.96 -13.82 -11.28
N LEU A 78 -7.75 -13.76 -10.70
CA LEU A 78 -6.58 -14.48 -11.23
C LEU A 78 -6.69 -16.00 -11.01
N LEU A 79 -7.22 -16.44 -9.87
CA LEU A 79 -7.50 -17.85 -9.60
C LEU A 79 -8.54 -18.41 -10.57
N ASP A 80 -9.62 -17.66 -10.82
CA ASP A 80 -10.68 -18.03 -11.76
C ASP A 80 -10.16 -18.12 -13.21
N ALA A 81 -9.13 -17.32 -13.55
CA ALA A 81 -8.43 -17.40 -14.83
C ALA A 81 -7.47 -18.60 -14.93
N GLY A 82 -7.32 -19.40 -13.87
CA GLY A 82 -6.55 -20.64 -13.85
C GLY A 82 -5.14 -20.54 -13.25
N LEU A 83 -4.78 -19.42 -12.61
CA LEU A 83 -3.49 -19.32 -11.92
C LEU A 83 -3.53 -20.15 -10.62
N PRO A 84 -2.52 -21.00 -10.34
CA PRO A 84 -2.49 -21.74 -9.08
C PRO A 84 -2.31 -20.82 -7.88
N LEU A 85 -3.07 -21.05 -6.80
CA LEU A 85 -2.97 -20.25 -5.57
C LEU A 85 -1.54 -20.17 -5.01
N GLY A 86 -0.84 -21.30 -4.97
CA GLY A 86 0.55 -21.34 -4.48
C GLY A 86 1.50 -20.43 -5.28
N GLU A 87 1.33 -20.38 -6.60
CA GLU A 87 2.14 -19.51 -7.48
C GLU A 87 1.77 -18.03 -7.31
N LEU A 88 0.48 -17.73 -7.08
CA LEU A 88 0.05 -16.36 -6.77
C LEU A 88 0.62 -15.87 -5.44
N LEU A 89 0.57 -16.70 -4.39
CA LEU A 89 1.13 -16.36 -3.08
C LEU A 89 2.66 -16.18 -3.15
N ASP A 90 3.36 -17.01 -3.92
CA ASP A 90 4.81 -16.85 -4.11
C ASP A 90 5.14 -15.58 -4.93
N LEU A 91 4.38 -15.30 -5.99
CA LEU A 91 4.52 -14.06 -6.76
C LEU A 91 4.28 -12.83 -5.88
N ALA A 92 3.24 -12.89 -5.05
CA ALA A 92 2.87 -11.85 -4.09
C ALA A 92 4.03 -11.54 -3.13
N ARG A 93 4.55 -12.56 -2.47
CA ARG A 93 5.68 -12.44 -1.54
C ARG A 93 6.92 -11.83 -2.21
N ARG A 94 7.30 -12.31 -3.40
CA ARG A 94 8.45 -11.77 -4.14
C ARG A 94 8.24 -10.32 -4.59
N PHE A 95 7.01 -9.97 -4.95
CA PHE A 95 6.68 -8.59 -5.29
C PHE A 95 6.80 -7.68 -4.07
N ASP A 96 6.27 -8.08 -2.91
CA ASP A 96 6.42 -7.32 -1.66
C ASP A 96 7.90 -7.10 -1.31
N GLU A 97 8.70 -8.17 -1.31
CA GLU A 97 10.14 -8.11 -1.07
C GLU A 97 10.86 -7.10 -2.00
N ALA A 98 10.52 -7.09 -3.29
CA ALA A 98 11.08 -6.16 -4.26
C ALA A 98 10.55 -4.72 -4.11
N ALA A 99 9.27 -4.57 -3.76
CA ALA A 99 8.60 -3.28 -3.63
C ALA A 99 9.08 -2.49 -2.41
N ARG A 100 9.42 -3.17 -1.30
CA ARG A 100 9.94 -2.51 -0.08
C ARG A 100 11.12 -1.58 -0.36
N GLY A 101 12.10 -2.03 -1.12
CA GLY A 101 13.27 -1.19 -1.46
C GLY A 101 12.91 0.02 -2.32
N VAL A 102 11.87 -0.08 -3.16
CA VAL A 102 11.37 1.06 -3.94
C VAL A 102 10.60 2.03 -3.03
N ALA A 103 9.79 1.50 -2.11
CA ALA A 103 9.03 2.29 -1.15
C ALA A 103 9.95 3.08 -0.21
N ASP A 104 10.98 2.44 0.37
CA ASP A 104 11.96 3.09 1.24
C ASP A 104 12.60 4.29 0.53
N ARG A 105 13.03 4.09 -0.73
CA ARG A 105 13.62 5.16 -1.54
C ARG A 105 12.62 6.28 -1.84
N ALA A 106 11.35 5.95 -2.09
CA ALA A 106 10.32 6.94 -2.36
C ALA A 106 10.04 7.79 -1.10
N VAL A 107 10.01 7.18 0.08
CA VAL A 107 9.90 7.87 1.36
C VAL A 107 11.10 8.78 1.61
N ASP A 108 12.33 8.32 1.35
CA ASP A 108 13.54 9.16 1.47
C ASP A 108 13.47 10.40 0.58
N LEU A 109 12.97 10.24 -0.66
CA LEU A 109 12.77 11.37 -1.57
C LEU A 109 11.70 12.33 -1.05
N PHE A 110 10.58 11.83 -0.53
CA PHE A 110 9.55 12.66 0.08
C PHE A 110 10.11 13.44 1.27
N VAL A 111 10.84 12.78 2.17
CA VAL A 111 11.46 13.43 3.33
C VAL A 111 12.38 14.57 2.88
N ARG A 112 13.30 14.27 1.96
CA ARG A 112 14.31 15.22 1.50
C ARG A 112 13.75 16.39 0.70
N PHE A 113 12.77 16.15 -0.16
CA PHE A 113 12.32 17.14 -1.15
C PHE A 113 10.98 17.79 -0.83
N VAL A 114 10.23 17.25 0.13
CA VAL A 114 8.93 17.79 0.55
C VAL A 114 8.97 18.15 2.02
N ARG A 115 9.29 17.19 2.90
CA ARG A 115 9.21 17.39 4.35
C ARG A 115 10.23 18.40 4.87
N ASP A 116 11.51 18.19 4.61
CA ASP A 116 12.58 19.07 5.11
C ASP A 116 12.45 20.52 4.58
N PRO A 117 12.11 20.76 3.30
CA PRO A 117 11.84 22.11 2.81
C PRO A 117 10.64 22.78 3.47
N VAL A 118 9.55 22.06 3.76
CA VAL A 118 8.39 22.64 4.44
C VAL A 118 8.76 23.06 5.86
N HIS A 119 9.49 22.22 6.60
CA HIS A 119 10.01 22.59 7.92
C HIS A 119 10.91 23.84 7.90
N GLY A 120 11.71 24.02 6.84
CA GLY A 120 12.62 25.16 6.72
C GLY A 120 11.98 26.46 6.23
N THR A 121 10.77 26.42 5.66
CA THR A 121 10.17 27.56 4.95
C THR A 121 8.80 28.01 5.45
N ALA A 122 8.08 27.19 6.22
CA ALA A 122 6.74 27.55 6.71
C ALA A 122 6.80 28.69 7.73
N ALA A 123 5.85 29.62 7.66
CA ALA A 123 5.76 30.74 8.60
C ALA A 123 5.18 30.33 9.95
N SER A 124 4.45 29.22 10.01
CA SER A 124 3.95 28.62 11.23
C SER A 124 3.91 27.10 11.17
N ARG A 125 3.70 26.48 12.33
CA ARG A 125 3.52 25.03 12.46
C ARG A 125 2.25 24.56 11.77
N GLU A 126 1.17 25.31 11.90
CA GLU A 126 -0.12 25.00 11.28
C GLU A 126 0.00 25.03 9.75
N GLU A 127 0.73 26.00 9.20
CA GLU A 127 1.02 26.07 7.77
C GLU A 127 1.87 24.86 7.31
N ALA A 128 2.90 24.51 8.08
CA ALA A 128 3.75 23.34 7.78
C ALA A 128 2.92 22.06 7.72
N THR A 129 2.10 21.80 8.75
CA THR A 129 1.22 20.62 8.81
C THR A 129 0.24 20.60 7.63
N ALA A 130 -0.44 21.71 7.33
CA ALA A 130 -1.40 21.78 6.23
C ALA A 130 -0.74 21.50 4.87
N ARG A 131 0.46 22.05 4.63
CA ARG A 131 1.22 21.81 3.39
C ARG A 131 1.66 20.35 3.26
N LEU A 132 2.07 19.73 4.36
CA LEU A 132 2.49 18.32 4.37
C LEU A 132 1.33 17.37 4.13
N VAL A 133 0.18 17.61 4.76
CA VAL A 133 -1.05 16.84 4.53
C VAL A 133 -1.47 16.93 3.07
N ALA A 134 -1.54 18.16 2.52
CA ALA A 134 -1.89 18.36 1.12
C ALA A 134 -0.92 17.65 0.16
N ALA A 135 0.39 17.73 0.42
CA ALA A 135 1.38 17.02 -0.38
C ALA A 135 1.20 15.50 -0.30
N PHE A 136 0.90 14.95 0.88
CA PHE A 136 0.66 13.52 1.05
C PHE A 136 -0.59 13.05 0.28
N GLU A 137 -1.71 13.76 0.43
CA GLU A 137 -2.98 13.48 -0.26
C GLU A 137 -2.84 13.55 -1.79
N GLU A 138 -1.99 14.44 -2.31
CA GLU A 138 -1.73 14.56 -3.74
C GLU A 138 -0.74 13.49 -4.25
N MET A 139 0.37 13.29 -3.53
CA MET A 139 1.49 12.49 -4.03
C MET A 139 1.24 10.98 -3.92
N LEU A 140 0.52 10.51 -2.89
CA LEU A 140 0.31 9.08 -2.68
C LEU A 140 -0.50 8.44 -3.83
N PRO A 141 -1.66 8.97 -4.26
CA PRO A 141 -2.39 8.44 -5.41
C PRO A 141 -1.61 8.58 -6.73
N ALA A 142 -0.86 9.66 -6.89
CA ALA A 142 -0.02 9.89 -8.06
C ALA A 142 1.09 8.84 -8.18
N ALA A 143 1.78 8.53 -7.07
CA ALA A 143 2.80 7.49 -7.03
C ALA A 143 2.23 6.12 -7.37
N GLY A 144 1.08 5.76 -6.78
CA GLY A 144 0.37 4.51 -7.10
C GLY A 144 0.01 4.39 -8.58
N THR A 145 -0.49 5.48 -9.18
CA THR A 145 -0.84 5.54 -10.61
C THR A 145 0.39 5.27 -11.51
N VAL A 146 1.53 5.90 -11.20
CA VAL A 146 2.77 5.72 -11.97
C VAL A 146 3.27 4.28 -11.88
N VAL A 147 3.30 3.70 -10.68
CA VAL A 147 3.76 2.33 -10.44
C VAL A 147 2.86 1.32 -11.17
N ALA A 148 1.54 1.44 -11.02
CA ALA A 148 0.59 0.54 -11.67
C ALA A 148 0.70 0.59 -13.20
N HIS A 149 0.82 1.80 -13.77
CA HIS A 149 1.01 1.97 -15.21
C HIS A 149 2.32 1.33 -15.70
N HIS A 150 3.43 1.59 -15.00
CA HIS A 150 4.73 1.04 -15.37
C HIS A 150 4.75 -0.49 -15.28
N PHE A 151 4.19 -1.06 -14.21
CA PHE A 151 4.11 -2.50 -14.04
C PHE A 151 3.29 -3.17 -15.14
N ARG A 152 2.12 -2.61 -15.49
CA ARG A 152 1.32 -3.10 -16.62
C ARG A 152 2.10 -3.09 -17.93
N ARG A 153 2.87 -2.02 -18.19
CA ARG A 153 3.71 -1.94 -19.39
C ARG A 153 4.81 -3.01 -19.38
N LEU A 154 5.49 -3.20 -18.25
CA LEU A 154 6.51 -4.25 -18.12
C LEU A 154 5.95 -5.65 -18.37
N LEU A 155 4.75 -5.96 -17.87
CA LEU A 155 4.08 -7.25 -18.12
C LEU A 155 3.85 -7.47 -19.62
N LEU A 156 3.33 -6.46 -20.33
CA LEU A 156 3.09 -6.54 -21.77
C LEU A 156 4.39 -6.70 -22.57
N ASP A 157 5.44 -5.96 -22.19
CA ASP A 157 6.75 -6.06 -22.83
C ASP A 157 7.36 -7.46 -22.66
N ARG A 158 7.26 -8.05 -21.45
CA ARG A 158 7.74 -9.42 -21.17
C ARG A 158 6.90 -10.50 -21.84
N ALA A 159 5.58 -10.32 -21.91
CA ALA A 159 4.70 -11.24 -22.61
C ALA A 159 5.00 -11.26 -24.12
N ARG A 160 5.23 -10.08 -24.72
CA ARG A 160 5.61 -9.97 -26.14
C ARG A 160 6.92 -10.69 -26.43
N ALA A 161 7.97 -10.43 -25.63
CA ALA A 161 9.26 -11.08 -25.79
C ALA A 161 9.13 -12.62 -25.74
N ARG A 162 8.30 -13.17 -24.84
CA ARG A 162 8.07 -14.61 -24.76
C ARG A 162 7.39 -15.16 -26.02
N VAL A 163 6.41 -14.45 -26.58
CA VAL A 163 5.71 -14.88 -27.81
C VAL A 163 6.66 -14.86 -29.00
N GLU A 164 7.50 -13.83 -29.10
CA GLU A 164 8.53 -13.70 -30.15
C GLU A 164 9.58 -14.81 -30.04
N ASP A 165 10.09 -15.10 -28.83
CA ASP A 165 11.04 -16.20 -28.58
C ASP A 165 10.44 -17.60 -28.86
N THR A 166 9.12 -17.74 -28.81
CA THR A 166 8.41 -18.99 -29.08
C THR A 166 8.00 -19.12 -30.56
N SER A 167 8.23 -18.08 -31.36
CA SER A 167 7.96 -18.10 -32.81
C SER A 167 9.20 -18.68 -33.54
N PRO A 168 9.02 -19.69 -34.42
CA PRO A 168 10.12 -20.41 -35.08
C PRO A 168 10.91 -19.58 -36.10
#